data_AF-A0A9P9PQ19-F1
#
_entry.id   AF-A0A9P9PQ19-F1
#
_cell.length_a   1.000
_cell.length_b   1.000
_cell.length_c   1.000
_cell.angle_alpha   90.00
_cell.angle_beta   90.00
_cell.angle_gamma   90.00
#
_symmetry.space_group_name_H-M   'P 1'
#
loop_
_entity.id
_entity.type
_entity.pdbx_description
1 polymer ?
#
loop_
_entity_poly.entity_id
_entity_poly.type
_entity_poly.pdbx_seq_one_letter_code
_entity_poly.pdbx_strand_id
1 'polypeptide(L)'
;MRFTLASVLVGSSVVSAQSLLGLPLDIGSLLSSLKPAASNDARFADFHPPVRSPCPGLNALANHGFIHHDGKKMTIPHLIKGLAEGMNMGADFTVAIGGAGLLSSPFPLGGSFDLDDLNMHNFPIEHDASMSRQDAALGNDQPFYDPNWQQYISFFDGKTTTDIPTASRAKFTRYNDSLTKNPEFTYGIREAVFSYGENAIYLQAMSDPISGQANLEYVKTLFEEERLPYNEGWRPSAAPITLASLGAMVVELFGVSPEPIPEGLKITTDSYKDLLVAVAGGSNILANLTEGISSALNL
;
A
#
# COMPACT_ATOMS: atom_id res chain seq x y z
N MET A 1 0.40 15.35 -63.56
CA MET A 1 0.69 15.32 -62.11
C MET A 1 0.10 14.03 -61.54
N ARG A 2 0.94 13.03 -61.24
CA ARG A 2 0.53 11.79 -60.55
C ARG A 2 0.98 11.92 -59.10
N PHE A 3 0.06 11.82 -58.15
CA PHE A 3 0.38 11.72 -56.72
C PHE A 3 0.45 10.24 -56.34
N THR A 4 1.57 9.83 -55.76
CA THR A 4 1.78 8.49 -55.22
C THR A 4 1.64 8.60 -53.69
N LEU A 5 0.70 7.84 -53.09
CA LEU A 5 0.61 7.71 -51.63
C LEU A 5 1.74 6.80 -51.13
N ALA A 6 2.63 7.36 -50.30
CA ALA A 6 3.57 6.57 -49.51
C ALA A 6 2.87 6.12 -48.21
N SER A 7 2.85 4.81 -47.97
CA SER A 7 2.38 4.22 -46.71
C SER A 7 3.46 4.39 -45.64
N VAL A 8 3.13 5.07 -44.54
CA VAL A 8 4.01 5.16 -43.37
C VAL A 8 3.71 3.96 -42.46
N LEU A 9 4.65 3.01 -42.42
CA LEU A 9 4.71 1.98 -41.39
C LEU A 9 5.12 2.64 -40.06
N VAL A 10 4.16 2.78 -39.14
CA VAL A 10 4.45 3.16 -37.75
C VAL A 10 4.99 1.92 -37.05
N GLY A 11 6.31 1.83 -36.92
CA GLY A 11 6.96 0.85 -36.05
C GLY A 11 6.67 1.19 -34.59
N SER A 12 5.98 0.30 -33.90
CA SER A 12 5.77 0.36 -32.44
C SER A 12 7.12 0.20 -31.74
N SER A 13 7.74 1.30 -31.36
CA SER A 13 8.90 1.30 -30.46
C SER A 13 8.37 1.40 -29.04
N VAL A 14 8.44 0.27 -28.33
CA VAL A 14 8.22 0.21 -26.89
C VAL A 14 9.38 0.94 -26.24
N VAL A 15 9.12 2.09 -25.61
CA VAL A 15 10.16 2.82 -24.86
C VAL A 15 10.32 2.10 -23.53
N SER A 16 11.35 1.25 -23.42
CA SER A 16 11.74 0.60 -22.17
C SER A 16 12.32 1.64 -21.20
N ALA A 17 11.88 1.63 -19.94
CA ALA A 17 12.52 2.41 -18.89
C ALA A 17 13.96 1.89 -18.70
N GLN A 18 14.95 2.64 -19.19
CA GLN A 18 16.34 2.24 -19.13
C GLN A 18 16.87 2.35 -17.70
N SER A 19 17.32 1.21 -17.16
CA SER A 19 18.22 1.18 -16.02
C SER A 19 19.48 2.01 -16.33
N LEU A 20 20.09 2.65 -15.33
CA LEU A 20 21.26 3.54 -15.48
C LEU A 20 22.49 2.91 -16.19
N LEU A 21 22.45 1.61 -16.51
CA LEU A 21 23.51 0.86 -17.19
C LEU A 21 23.05 0.09 -18.44
N GLY A 22 21.77 0.16 -18.84
CA GLY A 22 21.24 -0.58 -20.00
C GLY A 22 21.30 -2.11 -19.86
N LEU A 23 21.54 -2.63 -18.66
CA LEU A 23 21.48 -4.05 -18.37
C LEU A 23 20.04 -4.44 -18.00
N PRO A 24 19.54 -5.60 -18.48
CA PRO A 24 18.24 -6.11 -18.07
C PRO A 24 18.20 -6.34 -16.56
N LEU A 25 17.05 -6.07 -15.93
CA LEU A 25 16.83 -6.31 -14.52
C LEU A 25 17.00 -7.80 -14.19
N ASP A 26 17.92 -8.13 -13.28
CA ASP A 26 18.05 -9.49 -12.74
C ASP A 26 17.02 -9.71 -11.63
N ILE A 27 15.83 -10.19 -12.02
CA ILE A 27 14.70 -10.43 -11.12
C ILE A 27 15.08 -11.47 -10.05
N GLY A 28 15.82 -12.52 -10.40
CA GLY A 28 16.21 -13.58 -9.46
C GLY A 28 17.14 -13.06 -8.36
N SER A 29 18.14 -12.26 -8.75
CA SER A 29 19.04 -11.60 -7.80
C SER A 29 18.29 -10.59 -6.92
N LEU A 30 17.40 -9.78 -7.51
CA LEU A 30 16.56 -8.85 -6.74
C LEU A 30 15.76 -9.58 -5.66
N LEU A 31 14.98 -10.59 -6.04
CA LEU A 31 14.09 -11.30 -5.11
C LEU A 31 14.85 -12.08 -4.03
N SER A 32 15.99 -12.68 -4.36
CA SER A 32 16.81 -13.41 -3.38
C SER A 32 17.56 -12.50 -2.39
N SER A 33 17.68 -11.20 -2.68
CA SER A 33 18.36 -10.24 -1.82
C SER A 33 17.48 -9.64 -0.72
N LEU A 34 16.15 -9.79 -0.83
CA LEU A 34 15.18 -9.07 0.00
C LEU A 34 15.18 -9.56 1.43
N LYS A 35 15.35 -8.61 2.35
CA LYS A 35 15.34 -8.78 3.80
C LYS A 35 15.27 -7.40 4.47
N PRO A 36 14.90 -7.32 5.76
CA PRO A 36 15.04 -6.09 6.50
C PRO A 36 16.49 -5.60 6.48
N ALA A 37 16.65 -4.27 6.50
CA ALA A 37 17.92 -3.64 6.75
C ALA A 37 18.48 -4.11 8.10
N ALA A 38 19.81 -4.04 8.25
CA ALA A 38 20.45 -4.41 9.50
C ALA A 38 19.86 -3.57 10.65
N SER A 39 19.73 -4.18 11.83
CA SER A 39 19.14 -3.48 12.98
C SER A 39 19.84 -2.18 13.38
N ASN A 40 21.09 -1.96 12.95
CA ASN A 40 21.89 -0.76 13.18
C ASN A 40 22.02 0.14 11.94
N ASP A 41 21.19 -0.07 10.91
CA ASP A 41 21.14 0.82 9.74
C ASP A 41 20.74 2.24 10.20
N ALA A 42 21.56 3.22 9.85
CA ALA A 42 21.38 4.60 10.29
C ALA A 42 20.05 5.21 9.84
N ARG A 43 19.49 4.74 8.71
CA ARG A 43 18.21 5.22 8.17
C ARG A 43 17.06 5.09 9.15
N PHE A 44 17.07 4.09 10.03
CA PHE A 44 16.01 3.95 11.05
C PHE A 44 16.02 5.10 12.07
N ALA A 45 17.17 5.71 12.35
CA ALA A 45 17.28 6.85 13.25
C ALA A 45 17.31 8.20 12.51
N ASP A 46 17.57 8.18 11.19
CA ASP A 46 17.68 9.36 10.33
C ASP A 46 16.29 9.74 9.79
N PHE A 47 15.53 10.51 10.57
CA PHE A 47 14.15 10.92 10.25
C PHE A 47 14.08 12.37 9.77
N HIS A 48 13.63 12.56 8.54
CA HIS A 48 13.53 13.85 7.85
C HIS A 48 12.11 13.98 7.27
N PRO A 49 11.20 14.77 7.87
CA PRO A 49 9.92 15.11 7.24
C PRO A 49 10.02 16.44 6.46
N PRO A 50 9.20 16.70 5.41
CA PRO A 50 8.05 15.90 4.96
C PRO A 50 8.10 15.34 3.54
N VAL A 51 7.54 14.14 3.39
CA VAL A 51 6.99 13.59 2.13
C VAL A 51 5.47 13.39 2.28
N ARG A 52 4.71 13.47 1.18
CA ARG A 52 3.24 13.49 1.21
C ARG A 52 2.62 12.49 0.23
N SER A 53 1.76 11.64 0.79
CA SER A 53 0.82 10.71 0.14
C SER A 53 -0.30 10.39 1.14
N PRO A 54 -1.36 9.65 0.77
CA PRO A 54 -2.36 9.20 1.74
C PRO A 54 -1.87 8.00 2.57
N CYS A 55 -0.73 7.40 2.23
CA CYS A 55 -0.19 6.20 2.88
C CYS A 55 0.86 6.56 3.97
N PRO A 56 0.57 6.34 5.26
CA PRO A 56 1.53 6.62 6.33
C PRO A 56 2.78 5.74 6.24
N GLY A 57 2.66 4.50 5.74
CA GLY A 57 3.80 3.59 5.58
C GLY A 57 4.82 4.08 4.54
N LEU A 58 4.35 4.49 3.36
CA LEU A 58 5.23 5.04 2.31
C LEU A 58 5.82 6.39 2.75
N ASN A 59 5.04 7.24 3.42
CA ASN A 59 5.54 8.50 3.96
C ASN A 59 6.66 8.25 4.99
N ALA A 60 6.48 7.28 5.90
CA ALA A 60 7.52 6.90 6.84
C ALA A 60 8.79 6.38 6.14
N LEU A 61 8.65 5.48 5.16
CA LEU A 61 9.80 4.97 4.41
C LEU A 61 10.55 6.08 3.66
N ALA A 62 9.84 7.07 3.11
CA ALA A 62 10.43 8.21 2.42
C ALA A 62 11.10 9.18 3.40
N ASN A 63 10.47 9.44 4.55
CA ASN A 63 11.02 10.29 5.61
C ASN A 63 12.29 9.69 6.24
N HIS A 64 12.45 8.36 6.17
CA HIS A 64 13.65 7.64 6.61
C HIS A 64 14.65 7.32 5.48
N GLY A 65 14.39 7.74 4.24
CA GLY A 65 15.28 7.49 3.10
C GLY A 65 15.41 6.02 2.67
N PHE A 66 14.45 5.16 3.03
CA PHE A 66 14.36 3.80 2.48
C PHE A 66 13.83 3.80 1.04
N ILE A 67 12.99 4.77 0.70
CA ILE A 67 12.60 5.13 -0.67
C ILE A 67 13.00 6.60 -0.94
N HIS A 68 12.71 7.13 -2.14
CA HIS A 68 13.19 8.48 -2.46
C HIS A 68 12.56 9.52 -1.54
N HIS A 69 13.41 10.29 -0.88
CA HIS A 69 13.01 11.28 0.12
C HIS A 69 12.26 12.48 -0.48
N ASP A 70 12.30 12.70 -1.79
CA ASP A 70 11.46 13.71 -2.45
C ASP A 70 10.05 13.18 -2.79
N GLY A 71 9.79 11.89 -2.57
CA GLY A 71 8.54 11.22 -2.93
C GLY A 71 8.35 11.06 -4.43
N LYS A 72 9.41 11.16 -5.25
CA LYS A 72 9.33 11.14 -6.70
C LYS A 72 9.87 9.86 -7.31
N LYS A 73 9.39 9.50 -8.51
CA LYS A 73 9.92 8.41 -9.34
C LYS A 73 10.02 7.05 -8.62
N MET A 74 8.92 6.62 -8.01
CA MET A 74 8.81 5.30 -7.40
C MET A 74 8.65 4.23 -8.48
N THR A 75 9.76 3.56 -8.83
CA THR A 75 9.74 2.37 -9.70
C THR A 75 9.46 1.11 -8.87
N ILE A 76 8.95 0.05 -9.50
CA ILE A 76 8.66 -1.21 -8.81
C ILE A 76 9.91 -1.83 -8.16
N PRO A 77 11.08 -1.94 -8.83
CA PRO A 77 12.29 -2.46 -8.19
C PRO A 77 12.76 -1.61 -6.99
N HIS A 78 12.60 -0.29 -7.08
CA HIS A 78 12.94 0.63 -5.99
C HIS A 78 12.04 0.40 -4.77
N LEU A 79 10.72 0.30 -5.00
CA LEU A 79 9.75 0.00 -3.95
C LEU A 79 10.02 -1.37 -3.31
N ILE A 80 10.22 -2.42 -4.10
CA ILE A 80 10.52 -3.78 -3.61
C ILE A 80 11.69 -3.73 -2.62
N LYS A 81 12.77 -3.05 -2.99
CA LYS A 81 13.95 -2.94 -2.13
C LYS A 81 13.68 -2.10 -0.88
N GLY A 82 13.10 -0.91 -1.04
CA GLY A 82 12.87 0.02 0.08
C GLY A 82 11.89 -0.52 1.12
N LEU A 83 10.79 -1.13 0.67
CA LEU A 83 9.79 -1.70 1.58
C LEU A 83 10.30 -2.99 2.27
N ALA A 84 11.08 -3.82 1.57
CA ALA A 84 11.75 -4.97 2.19
C ALA A 84 12.76 -4.53 3.26
N GLU A 85 13.59 -3.54 2.96
CA GLU A 85 14.61 -3.04 3.89
C GLU A 85 13.99 -2.33 5.10
N GLY A 86 12.98 -1.47 4.88
CA GLY A 86 12.43 -0.61 5.92
C GLY A 86 11.35 -1.25 6.79
N MET A 87 10.52 -2.14 6.26
CA MET A 87 9.39 -2.75 6.99
C MET A 87 9.26 -4.27 6.78
N ASN A 88 10.15 -4.90 6.01
CA ASN A 88 10.07 -6.30 5.61
C ASN A 88 8.78 -6.68 4.87
N MET A 89 8.28 -5.80 4.01
CA MET A 89 7.17 -6.14 3.13
C MET A 89 7.65 -7.09 2.04
N GLY A 90 6.83 -8.10 1.74
CA GLY A 90 7.06 -9.07 0.68
C GLY A 90 7.01 -8.44 -0.70
N ALA A 91 7.79 -9.01 -1.63
CA ALA A 91 7.81 -8.56 -3.02
C ALA A 91 6.45 -8.75 -3.70
N ASP A 92 5.71 -9.80 -3.35
CA ASP A 92 4.39 -10.09 -3.90
C ASP A 92 3.40 -8.95 -3.62
N PHE A 93 3.30 -8.53 -2.36
CA PHE A 93 2.49 -7.39 -1.98
C PHE A 93 3.00 -6.10 -2.62
N THR A 94 4.31 -5.86 -2.54
CA THR A 94 4.92 -4.62 -3.06
C THR A 94 4.70 -4.46 -4.57
N VAL A 95 4.74 -5.55 -5.33
CA VAL A 95 4.49 -5.54 -6.77
C VAL A 95 3.02 -5.29 -7.08
N ALA A 96 2.11 -5.95 -6.37
CA ALA A 96 0.67 -5.72 -6.54
C ALA A 96 0.28 -4.26 -6.24
N ILE A 97 0.68 -3.74 -5.08
CA ILE A 97 0.35 -2.36 -4.67
C ILE A 97 1.11 -1.33 -5.51
N GLY A 98 2.36 -1.61 -5.89
CA GLY A 98 3.14 -0.75 -6.78
C GLY A 98 2.54 -0.67 -8.18
N GLY A 99 1.98 -1.76 -8.69
CA GLY A 99 1.23 -1.77 -9.96
C GLY A 99 -0.02 -0.89 -9.90
N ALA A 100 -0.76 -0.93 -8.80
CA ALA A 100 -1.85 0.03 -8.56
C ALA A 100 -1.32 1.47 -8.44
N GLY A 101 -0.17 1.70 -7.80
CA GLY A 101 0.50 2.99 -7.80
C GLY A 101 0.83 3.50 -9.21
N LEU A 102 1.35 2.64 -10.09
CA LEU A 102 1.58 2.98 -11.50
C LEU A 102 0.30 3.39 -12.22
N LEU A 103 -0.82 2.71 -11.96
CA LEU A 103 -2.13 3.10 -12.51
C LEU A 103 -2.64 4.45 -12.00
N SER A 104 -2.15 4.93 -10.87
CA SER A 104 -2.47 6.26 -10.31
C SER A 104 -1.68 7.38 -11.00
N SER A 105 -0.57 7.03 -11.67
CA SER A 105 0.28 7.99 -12.38
C SER A 105 -0.46 8.63 -13.56
N PRO A 106 -0.22 9.91 -13.89
CA PRO A 106 -0.65 10.49 -15.16
C PRO A 106 -0.01 9.79 -16.38
N PHE A 107 1.07 9.04 -16.18
CA PHE A 107 1.76 8.26 -17.21
C PHE A 107 2.04 6.82 -16.74
N PRO A 108 1.02 5.94 -16.65
CA PRO A 108 1.18 4.60 -16.06
C PRO A 108 2.23 3.72 -16.74
N LEU A 109 2.41 3.87 -18.05
CA LEU A 109 3.43 3.15 -18.83
C LEU A 109 4.83 3.77 -18.72
N GLY A 110 4.99 4.85 -17.94
CA GLY A 110 6.27 5.52 -17.70
C GLY A 110 7.18 4.78 -16.72
N GLY A 111 6.70 3.71 -16.06
CA GLY A 111 7.50 2.85 -15.18
C GLY A 111 7.76 3.41 -13.78
N SER A 112 7.19 4.56 -13.43
CA SER A 112 7.21 5.12 -12.08
C SER A 112 6.01 6.01 -11.79
N PHE A 113 5.69 6.17 -10.51
CA PHE A 113 4.73 7.16 -10.02
C PHE A 113 5.36 8.04 -8.93
N ASP A 114 4.79 9.21 -8.70
CA ASP A 114 5.11 10.03 -7.54
C ASP A 114 4.16 9.70 -6.40
N LEU A 115 4.61 9.80 -5.14
CA LEU A 115 3.78 9.49 -3.98
C LEU A 115 2.49 10.34 -3.89
N ASP A 116 2.52 11.54 -4.46
CA ASP A 116 1.35 12.44 -4.56
C ASP A 116 0.31 11.95 -5.59
N ASP A 117 0.71 11.14 -6.59
CA ASP A 117 -0.21 10.53 -7.56
C ASP A 117 -1.20 9.58 -6.87
N LEU A 118 -0.82 9.05 -5.68
CA LEU A 118 -1.67 8.15 -4.90
C LEU A 118 -2.91 8.84 -4.29
N ASN A 119 -3.00 10.16 -4.36
CA ASN A 119 -4.19 10.93 -3.92
C ASN A 119 -5.32 10.94 -4.97
N MET A 120 -5.20 10.15 -6.04
CA MET A 120 -6.26 10.05 -7.04
C MET A 120 -7.51 9.43 -6.43
N HIS A 121 -8.50 10.29 -6.13
CA HIS A 121 -9.68 9.87 -5.38
C HIS A 121 -10.46 8.75 -6.07
N ASN A 122 -10.83 7.73 -5.31
CA ASN A 122 -11.61 6.58 -5.74
C ASN A 122 -11.00 5.74 -6.89
N PHE A 123 -9.72 5.95 -7.24
CA PHE A 123 -9.04 5.14 -8.24
C PHE A 123 -7.50 5.25 -8.17
N PRO A 124 -6.74 4.15 -8.24
CA PRO A 124 -7.15 2.78 -7.93
C PRO A 124 -7.12 2.51 -6.43
N ILE A 125 -6.32 3.23 -5.65
CA ILE A 125 -6.04 2.94 -4.23
C ILE A 125 -6.88 3.80 -3.29
N GLU A 126 -6.78 5.12 -3.38
CA GLU A 126 -7.44 6.04 -2.44
C GLU A 126 -8.97 5.78 -2.41
N HIS A 127 -9.54 5.84 -1.20
CA HIS A 127 -10.96 5.60 -0.96
C HIS A 127 -11.48 6.26 0.33
N ASP A 128 -12.81 6.44 0.36
CA ASP A 128 -13.56 6.90 1.53
C ASP A 128 -13.43 5.96 2.75
N ALA A 129 -13.84 6.44 3.92
CA ALA A 129 -13.80 5.71 5.19
C ALA A 129 -12.38 5.33 5.66
N SER A 130 -11.40 6.13 5.28
CA SER A 130 -10.01 6.05 5.74
C SER A 130 -9.88 6.15 7.28
N MET A 131 -8.87 5.48 7.85
CA MET A 131 -8.61 5.48 9.30
C MET A 131 -8.19 6.85 9.84
N SER A 132 -7.42 7.60 9.06
CA SER A 132 -6.74 8.83 9.51
C SER A 132 -6.76 9.96 8.47
N ARG A 133 -7.53 9.81 7.39
CA ARG A 133 -7.70 10.81 6.32
C ARG A 133 -9.18 11.16 6.21
N GLN A 134 -9.50 12.37 5.75
CA GLN A 134 -10.87 12.81 5.55
C GLN A 134 -11.38 12.30 4.19
N ASP A 135 -12.67 11.96 4.07
CA ASP A 135 -13.25 11.64 2.76
C ASP A 135 -13.19 12.89 1.84
N ALA A 136 -12.86 12.68 0.55
CA ALA A 136 -12.61 13.77 -0.40
C ALA A 136 -13.83 14.70 -0.60
N ALA A 137 -15.04 14.15 -0.57
CA ALA A 137 -16.28 14.95 -0.68
C ALA A 137 -16.50 15.87 0.53
N LEU A 138 -15.81 15.63 1.65
CA LEU A 138 -15.92 16.42 2.88
C LEU A 138 -14.75 17.38 3.09
N GLY A 139 -13.66 17.26 2.33
CA GLY A 139 -12.48 18.09 2.48
C GLY A 139 -11.25 17.57 1.73
N ASN A 140 -10.08 17.66 2.35
CA ASN A 140 -8.82 17.19 1.77
C ASN A 140 -8.48 15.79 2.30
N ASP A 141 -8.38 14.83 1.38
CA ASP A 141 -8.16 13.40 1.61
C ASP A 141 -6.69 13.01 1.77
N GLN A 142 -5.74 13.90 1.46
CA GLN A 142 -4.31 13.61 1.58
C GLN A 142 -3.77 13.69 3.02
N PRO A 143 -3.91 14.82 3.75
CA PRO A 143 -3.21 15.03 5.01
C PRO A 143 -3.78 14.15 6.13
N PHE A 144 -2.94 13.88 7.14
CA PHE A 144 -3.42 13.32 8.41
C PHE A 144 -4.53 14.20 8.97
N TYR A 145 -5.64 13.57 9.31
CA TYR A 145 -6.87 14.18 9.80
C TYR A 145 -7.21 13.61 11.18
N ASP A 146 -6.81 14.37 12.20
CA ASP A 146 -6.94 13.98 13.61
C ASP A 146 -8.35 13.52 14.00
N PRO A 147 -9.46 14.15 13.60
CA PRO A 147 -10.79 13.70 14.03
C PRO A 147 -11.13 12.26 13.62
N ASN A 148 -10.73 11.83 12.40
CA ASN A 148 -10.96 10.44 11.97
C ASN A 148 -10.02 9.48 12.70
N TRP A 149 -8.76 9.90 12.89
CA TRP A 149 -7.79 9.12 13.66
C TRP A 149 -8.22 8.91 15.11
N GLN A 150 -8.66 9.96 15.81
CA GLN A 150 -9.15 9.88 17.19
C GLN A 150 -10.41 8.99 17.30
N GLN A 151 -11.32 9.07 16.32
CA GLN A 151 -12.46 8.15 16.25
C GLN A 151 -12.00 6.69 16.14
N TYR A 152 -10.97 6.42 15.34
CA TYR A 152 -10.44 5.06 15.17
C TYR A 152 -9.66 4.58 16.41
N ILE A 153 -8.66 5.34 16.86
CA ILE A 153 -7.71 4.90 17.90
C ILE A 153 -8.33 4.83 19.30
N SER A 154 -9.40 5.59 19.58
CA SER A 154 -10.11 5.54 20.87
C SER A 154 -10.76 4.18 21.17
N PHE A 155 -10.99 3.34 20.15
CA PHE A 155 -11.44 1.95 20.38
C PHE A 155 -10.44 1.11 21.18
N PHE A 156 -9.18 1.55 21.24
CA PHE A 156 -8.10 0.91 21.98
C PHE A 156 -7.81 1.59 23.34
N ASP A 157 -8.65 2.52 23.80
CA ASP A 157 -8.47 3.18 25.09
C ASP A 157 -8.36 2.16 26.25
N GLY A 158 -7.34 2.33 27.08
CA GLY A 158 -7.03 1.41 28.19
C GLY A 158 -6.25 0.15 27.76
N LYS A 159 -5.87 0.00 26.49
CA LYS A 159 -5.02 -1.08 26.00
C LYS A 159 -3.59 -0.60 25.75
N THR A 160 -2.66 -1.55 25.76
CA THR A 160 -1.25 -1.34 25.38
C THR A 160 -0.95 -1.87 23.98
N THR A 161 -1.73 -2.83 23.50
CA THR A 161 -1.60 -3.45 22.18
C THR A 161 -2.93 -3.44 21.44
N THR A 162 -2.86 -3.57 20.12
CA THR A 162 -4.02 -3.79 19.26
C THR A 162 -4.57 -5.21 19.43
N ASP A 163 -5.75 -5.44 18.86
CA ASP A 163 -6.33 -6.76 18.63
C ASP A 163 -7.31 -6.69 17.45
N ILE A 164 -7.48 -7.84 16.78
CA ILE A 164 -8.26 -7.97 15.55
C ILE A 164 -9.74 -7.58 15.74
N PRO A 165 -10.47 -8.04 16.78
CA PRO A 165 -11.85 -7.62 16.99
C PRO A 165 -12.04 -6.12 17.17
N THR A 166 -11.09 -5.46 17.86
CA THR A 166 -11.14 -4.02 18.09
C THR A 166 -10.82 -3.24 16.82
N ALA A 167 -9.80 -3.63 16.06
CA ALA A 167 -9.47 -3.03 14.77
C ALA A 167 -10.63 -3.15 13.78
N SER A 168 -11.25 -4.34 13.68
CA SER A 168 -12.40 -4.59 12.81
C SER A 168 -13.60 -3.69 13.17
N ARG A 169 -13.90 -3.54 14.47
CA ARG A 169 -14.98 -2.65 14.94
C ARG A 169 -14.68 -1.16 14.71
N ALA A 170 -13.43 -0.73 14.91
CA ALA A 170 -13.01 0.64 14.64
C ALA A 170 -13.12 0.98 13.14
N LYS A 171 -12.67 0.07 12.26
CA LYS A 171 -12.84 0.16 10.81
C LYS A 171 -14.31 0.22 10.39
N PHE A 172 -15.18 -0.61 10.96
CA PHE A 172 -16.61 -0.53 10.64
C PHE A 172 -17.25 0.78 11.14
N THR A 173 -16.73 1.36 12.21
CA THR A 173 -17.19 2.67 12.69
C THR A 173 -16.83 3.78 11.71
N ARG A 174 -15.62 3.75 11.12
CA ARG A 174 -15.24 4.65 10.01
C ARG A 174 -16.17 4.53 8.82
N TYR A 175 -16.52 3.31 8.41
CA TYR A 175 -17.50 3.04 7.36
C TYR A 175 -18.86 3.71 7.66
N ASN A 176 -19.43 3.50 8.85
CA ASN A 176 -20.75 4.05 9.19
C ASN A 176 -20.73 5.58 9.31
N ASP A 177 -19.63 6.14 9.78
CA ASP A 177 -19.44 7.59 9.90
C ASP A 177 -19.42 8.25 8.52
N SER A 178 -18.66 7.68 7.58
CA SER A 178 -18.65 8.10 6.17
C SER A 178 -20.03 7.91 5.52
N LEU A 179 -20.66 6.74 5.68
CA LEU A 179 -22.02 6.48 5.18
C LEU A 179 -23.05 7.52 5.68
N THR A 180 -22.87 8.02 6.91
CA THR A 180 -23.80 8.98 7.52
C THR A 180 -23.52 10.41 7.07
N LYS A 181 -22.24 10.79 6.91
CA LYS A 181 -21.82 12.18 6.71
C LYS A 181 -21.51 12.54 5.26
N ASN A 182 -21.04 11.58 4.47
CA ASN A 182 -20.61 11.80 3.10
C ASN A 182 -21.76 11.47 2.13
N PRO A 183 -22.39 12.47 1.49
CA PRO A 183 -23.49 12.22 0.54
C PRO A 183 -23.02 11.56 -0.77
N GLU A 184 -21.71 11.54 -1.02
CA GLU A 184 -21.07 10.92 -2.21
C GLU A 184 -20.32 9.63 -1.85
N PHE A 185 -20.60 9.07 -0.66
CA PHE A 185 -19.90 7.91 -0.12
C PHE A 185 -19.86 6.74 -1.11
N THR A 186 -18.65 6.33 -1.45
CA THR A 186 -18.41 5.18 -2.32
C THR A 186 -17.76 4.06 -1.53
N TYR A 187 -18.43 2.91 -1.47
CA TYR A 187 -17.89 1.74 -0.78
C TYR A 187 -18.46 0.43 -1.34
N GLY A 188 -17.67 -0.21 -2.20
CA GLY A 188 -17.93 -1.52 -2.77
C GLY A 188 -16.80 -2.51 -2.45
N ILE A 189 -16.59 -3.47 -3.35
CA ILE A 189 -15.59 -4.54 -3.14
C ILE A 189 -14.16 -3.98 -3.12
N ARG A 190 -13.87 -2.96 -3.94
CA ARG A 190 -12.53 -2.34 -4.02
C ARG A 190 -12.15 -1.71 -2.68
N GLU A 191 -13.03 -0.85 -2.17
CA GLU A 191 -12.84 -0.13 -0.92
C GLU A 191 -12.80 -1.10 0.27
N ALA A 192 -13.62 -2.16 0.24
CA ALA A 192 -13.53 -3.22 1.24
C ALA A 192 -12.15 -3.92 1.24
N VAL A 193 -11.63 -4.29 0.06
CA VAL A 193 -10.32 -4.94 -0.07
C VAL A 193 -9.20 -4.08 0.50
N PHE A 194 -9.17 -2.77 0.17
CA PHE A 194 -8.17 -1.87 0.73
C PHE A 194 -8.40 -1.59 2.21
N SER A 195 -9.63 -1.27 2.64
CA SER A 195 -9.93 -0.96 4.04
C SER A 195 -9.55 -2.12 4.98
N TYR A 196 -9.88 -3.37 4.65
CA TYR A 196 -9.42 -4.52 5.43
C TYR A 196 -7.90 -4.76 5.29
N GLY A 197 -7.37 -4.59 4.08
CA GLY A 197 -5.94 -4.77 3.79
C GLY A 197 -5.05 -3.81 4.58
N GLU A 198 -5.39 -2.54 4.64
CA GLU A 198 -4.66 -1.49 5.36
C GLU A 198 -4.66 -1.71 6.87
N ASN A 199 -5.77 -2.21 7.41
CA ASN A 199 -5.84 -2.66 8.79
C ASN A 199 -4.89 -3.83 9.03
N ALA A 200 -4.87 -4.83 8.15
CA ALA A 200 -3.91 -5.94 8.23
C ALA A 200 -2.46 -5.46 8.08
N ILE A 201 -2.18 -4.48 7.22
CA ILE A 201 -0.85 -3.94 6.99
C ILE A 201 -0.29 -3.33 8.26
N TYR A 202 -0.98 -2.40 8.93
CA TYR A 202 -0.40 -1.77 10.13
C TYR A 202 -0.27 -2.76 11.29
N LEU A 203 -1.24 -3.69 11.44
CA LEU A 203 -1.22 -4.72 12.48
C LEU A 203 0.00 -5.65 12.32
N GLN A 204 0.42 -5.95 11.08
CA GLN A 204 1.60 -6.77 10.81
C GLN A 204 2.89 -5.96 10.81
N ALA A 205 2.92 -4.80 10.15
CA ALA A 205 4.11 -3.96 10.04
C ALA A 205 4.60 -3.48 11.40
N MET A 206 3.67 -3.16 12.31
CA MET A 206 4.00 -2.73 13.68
C MET A 206 4.10 -3.90 14.69
N SER A 207 4.07 -5.15 14.20
CA SER A 207 4.26 -6.36 15.01
C SER A 207 4.93 -7.49 14.21
N ASP A 208 4.15 -8.47 13.78
CA ASP A 208 4.53 -9.70 13.10
C ASP A 208 3.35 -10.17 12.22
N PRO A 209 3.56 -11.10 11.28
CA PRO A 209 2.54 -11.42 10.28
C PRO A 209 1.33 -12.21 10.80
N ILE A 210 1.31 -12.58 12.08
CA ILE A 210 0.35 -13.56 12.64
C ILE A 210 -0.49 -12.94 13.76
N SER A 211 0.13 -12.26 14.73
CA SER A 211 -0.51 -12.02 16.03
C SER A 211 -1.69 -11.03 16.02
N GLY A 212 -1.67 -10.05 15.11
CA GLY A 212 -2.58 -8.91 15.14
C GLY A 212 -2.42 -8.01 16.38
N GLN A 213 -1.29 -8.11 17.10
CA GLN A 213 -1.04 -7.44 18.38
C GLN A 213 0.16 -6.47 18.28
N ALA A 214 -0.02 -5.38 17.55
CA ALA A 214 0.94 -4.29 17.51
C ALA A 214 0.91 -3.46 18.81
N ASN A 215 2.09 -3.01 19.26
CA ASN A 215 2.18 -2.02 20.32
C ASN A 215 1.52 -0.72 19.84
N LEU A 216 0.56 -0.19 20.61
CA LEU A 216 -0.19 1.01 20.23
C LEU A 216 0.68 2.26 20.13
N GLU A 217 1.81 2.33 20.85
CA GLU A 217 2.79 3.40 20.69
C GLU A 217 3.38 3.39 19.29
N TYR A 218 3.73 2.21 18.77
CA TYR A 218 4.27 2.07 17.42
C TYR A 218 3.25 2.47 16.35
N VAL A 219 2.01 2.04 16.53
CA VAL A 219 0.91 2.40 15.63
C VAL A 219 0.68 3.91 15.63
N LYS A 220 0.62 4.55 16.80
CA LYS A 220 0.46 6.01 16.91
C LYS A 220 1.62 6.75 16.24
N THR A 221 2.86 6.37 16.52
CA THR A 221 4.03 6.98 15.86
C THR A 221 3.96 6.87 14.34
N LEU A 222 3.55 5.71 13.79
CA LEU A 222 3.40 5.56 12.35
C LEU A 222 2.36 6.50 11.75
N PHE A 223 1.17 6.62 12.38
CA PHE A 223 0.07 7.40 11.83
C PHE A 223 0.19 8.91 12.10
N GLU A 224 0.61 9.29 13.31
CA GLU A 224 0.64 10.68 13.77
C GLU A 224 1.92 11.40 13.33
N GLU A 225 3.04 10.68 13.22
CA GLU A 225 4.34 11.28 12.88
C GLU A 225 4.84 10.85 11.50
N GLU A 226 4.25 9.82 10.89
CA GLU A 226 4.75 9.19 9.67
C GLU A 226 6.24 8.84 9.81
N ARG A 227 6.55 8.18 10.94
CA ARG A 227 7.90 7.80 11.38
C ARG A 227 7.93 6.32 11.73
N LEU A 228 9.07 5.66 11.46
CA LEU A 228 9.32 4.31 11.96
C LEU A 228 9.64 4.38 13.46
N PRO A 229 8.95 3.61 14.34
CA PRO A 229 9.06 3.73 15.79
C PRO A 229 10.34 3.09 16.38
N TYR A 230 11.48 3.31 15.74
CA TYR A 230 12.74 2.66 16.08
C TYR A 230 13.25 3.02 17.48
N ASN A 231 13.04 4.27 17.90
CA ASN A 231 13.45 4.78 19.23
C ASN A 231 12.56 4.24 20.35
N GLU A 232 11.31 3.92 20.01
CA GLU A 232 10.31 3.28 20.88
C GLU A 232 10.58 1.77 21.04
N GLY A 233 11.53 1.22 20.25
CA GLY A 233 11.95 -0.17 20.32
C GLY A 233 11.39 -1.05 19.20
N TRP A 234 10.61 -0.50 18.28
CA TRP A 234 10.12 -1.24 17.12
C TRP A 234 11.27 -1.66 16.20
N ARG A 235 11.14 -2.86 15.62
CA ARG A 235 12.01 -3.35 14.54
C ARG A 235 11.10 -3.97 13.48
N PRO A 236 11.53 -3.98 12.20
CA PRO A 236 10.80 -4.70 11.17
C PRO A 236 10.53 -6.15 11.59
N SER A 237 9.37 -6.67 11.19
CA SER A 237 9.02 -8.08 11.44
C SER A 237 10.14 -9.01 10.99
N ALA A 238 10.43 -10.04 11.79
CA ALA A 238 11.44 -11.06 11.43
C ALA A 238 11.02 -11.91 10.23
N ALA A 239 9.70 -12.09 10.02
CA ALA A 239 9.14 -12.78 8.87
C ALA A 239 8.56 -11.76 7.86
N PRO A 240 8.68 -12.01 6.55
CA PRO A 240 8.18 -11.08 5.54
C PRO A 240 6.65 -10.99 5.57
N ILE A 241 6.14 -9.78 5.35
CA ILE A 241 4.69 -9.49 5.29
C ILE A 241 4.24 -9.62 3.83
N THR A 242 3.59 -10.74 3.50
CA THR A 242 3.26 -11.14 2.12
C THR A 242 1.77 -10.98 1.83
N LEU A 243 1.34 -11.15 0.57
CA LEU A 243 -0.10 -11.20 0.26
C LEU A 243 -0.80 -12.35 0.99
N ALA A 244 -0.11 -13.46 1.22
CA ALA A 244 -0.67 -14.58 1.97
C ALA A 244 -0.87 -14.25 3.45
N SER A 245 0.09 -13.59 4.12
CA SER A 245 -0.06 -13.21 5.52
C SER A 245 -1.10 -12.10 5.70
N LEU A 246 -1.13 -11.12 4.79
CA LEU A 246 -2.16 -10.08 4.75
C LEU A 246 -3.54 -10.69 4.53
N GLY A 247 -3.68 -11.58 3.54
CA GLY A 247 -4.94 -12.26 3.25
C GLY A 247 -5.46 -13.08 4.43
N ALA A 248 -4.59 -13.79 5.15
CA ALA A 248 -4.99 -14.53 6.36
C ALA A 248 -5.56 -13.59 7.45
N MET A 249 -4.89 -12.45 7.70
CA MET A 249 -5.39 -11.49 8.69
C MET A 249 -6.64 -10.74 8.22
N VAL A 250 -6.77 -10.48 6.92
CA VAL A 250 -8.00 -9.94 6.33
C VAL A 250 -9.18 -10.90 6.55
N VAL A 251 -8.98 -12.22 6.39
CA VAL A 251 -10.00 -13.22 6.70
C VAL A 251 -10.44 -13.15 8.16
N GLU A 252 -9.49 -12.98 9.09
CA GLU A 252 -9.82 -12.85 10.51
C GLU A 252 -10.57 -11.55 10.82
N LEU A 253 -10.09 -10.41 10.30
CA LEU A 253 -10.76 -9.10 10.46
C LEU A 253 -12.18 -9.13 9.90
N PHE A 254 -12.36 -9.71 8.71
CA PHE A 254 -13.66 -9.84 8.05
C PHE A 254 -14.57 -10.82 8.81
N GLY A 255 -14.03 -11.94 9.28
CA GLY A 255 -14.79 -12.97 9.99
C GLY A 255 -15.36 -12.51 11.34
N VAL A 256 -14.75 -11.52 11.97
CA VAL A 256 -15.26 -10.89 13.20
C VAL A 256 -15.94 -9.54 12.96
N SER A 257 -16.09 -9.15 11.68
CA SER A 257 -16.62 -7.84 11.34
C SER A 257 -18.13 -7.76 11.56
N PRO A 258 -18.61 -6.66 12.17
CA PRO A 258 -20.04 -6.33 12.21
C PRO A 258 -20.57 -5.77 10.87
N GLU A 259 -19.72 -5.60 9.86
CA GLU A 259 -20.10 -5.08 8.55
C GLU A 259 -21.02 -6.04 7.79
N PRO A 260 -22.11 -5.55 7.16
CA PRO A 260 -22.94 -6.40 6.32
C PRO A 260 -22.13 -6.98 5.16
N ILE A 261 -22.08 -8.30 5.07
CA ILE A 261 -21.43 -9.00 3.96
C ILE A 261 -22.28 -8.77 2.69
N PRO A 262 -21.74 -8.16 1.61
CA PRO A 262 -22.44 -8.11 0.33
C PRO A 262 -22.79 -9.53 -0.13
N GLU A 263 -24.01 -9.76 -0.62
CA GLU A 263 -24.46 -11.09 -1.04
C GLU A 263 -23.46 -11.71 -2.05
N GLY A 264 -22.93 -12.89 -1.72
CA GLY A 264 -21.97 -13.62 -2.55
C GLY A 264 -20.50 -13.29 -2.33
N LEU A 265 -20.16 -12.28 -1.52
CA LEU A 265 -18.76 -11.97 -1.20
C LEU A 265 -18.23 -12.94 -0.13
N LYS A 266 -17.25 -13.76 -0.50
CA LYS A 266 -16.42 -14.52 0.44
C LYS A 266 -14.99 -14.05 0.27
N ILE A 267 -14.43 -13.44 1.31
CA ILE A 267 -13.00 -13.12 1.35
C ILE A 267 -12.28 -14.30 1.99
N THR A 268 -11.53 -15.05 1.18
CA THR A 268 -10.51 -16.03 1.59
C THR A 268 -9.13 -15.44 1.31
N THR A 269 -8.07 -16.09 1.79
CA THR A 269 -6.68 -15.67 1.48
C THR A 269 -6.43 -15.60 -0.02
N ASP A 270 -6.84 -16.63 -0.76
CA ASP A 270 -6.65 -16.69 -2.22
C ASP A 270 -7.49 -15.63 -2.93
N SER A 271 -8.77 -15.46 -2.53
CA SER A 271 -9.61 -14.45 -3.16
C SER A 271 -9.14 -13.04 -2.83
N TYR A 272 -8.51 -12.79 -1.69
CA TYR A 272 -7.95 -11.48 -1.35
C TYR A 272 -6.81 -11.11 -2.31
N LYS A 273 -5.87 -12.04 -2.55
CA LYS A 273 -4.82 -11.86 -3.56
C LYS A 273 -5.43 -11.56 -4.93
N ASP A 274 -6.37 -12.39 -5.38
CA ASP A 274 -6.97 -12.25 -6.70
C ASP A 274 -7.73 -10.93 -6.86
N LEU A 275 -8.46 -10.50 -5.82
CA LEU A 275 -9.16 -9.22 -5.79
C LEU A 275 -8.20 -8.04 -5.84
N LEU A 276 -7.11 -8.07 -5.07
CA LEU A 276 -6.12 -7.00 -5.09
C LEU A 276 -5.43 -6.89 -6.46
N VAL A 277 -5.06 -8.02 -7.06
CA VAL A 277 -4.50 -8.06 -8.42
C VAL A 277 -5.50 -7.54 -9.44
N ALA A 278 -6.77 -7.92 -9.34
CA ALA A 278 -7.82 -7.42 -10.22
C ALA A 278 -8.00 -5.90 -10.11
N VAL A 279 -7.95 -5.36 -8.90
CA VAL A 279 -8.00 -3.91 -8.66
C VAL A 279 -6.77 -3.19 -9.21
N ALA A 280 -5.61 -3.84 -9.23
CA ALA A 280 -4.40 -3.36 -9.90
C ALA A 280 -4.40 -3.54 -11.44
N GLY A 281 -5.58 -3.76 -12.05
CA GLY A 281 -5.75 -3.93 -13.50
C GLY A 281 -5.70 -5.37 -14.00
N GLY A 282 -5.52 -6.35 -13.10
CA GLY A 282 -5.42 -7.78 -13.43
C GLY A 282 -4.00 -8.20 -13.83
N SER A 283 -3.76 -9.52 -13.81
CA SER A 283 -2.42 -10.12 -13.95
C SER A 283 -1.71 -9.72 -15.25
N ASN A 284 -2.43 -9.61 -16.37
CA ASN A 284 -1.85 -9.20 -17.66
C ASN A 284 -1.35 -7.75 -17.64
N ILE A 285 -2.14 -6.83 -17.07
CA ILE A 285 -1.74 -5.42 -16.94
C ILE A 285 -0.57 -5.32 -15.98
N LEU A 286 -0.64 -6.02 -14.84
CA LEU A 286 0.42 -6.05 -13.84
C LEU A 286 1.74 -6.59 -14.40
N ALA A 287 1.70 -7.66 -15.20
CA ALA A 287 2.89 -8.22 -15.86
C ALA A 287 3.54 -7.24 -16.82
N ASN A 288 2.74 -6.51 -17.58
CA ASN A 288 3.23 -5.48 -18.51
C ASN A 288 3.82 -4.28 -17.76
N LEU A 289 3.17 -3.82 -16.68
CA LEU A 289 3.61 -2.68 -15.88
C LEU A 289 4.88 -2.96 -15.06
N THR A 290 5.11 -4.23 -14.69
CA THR A 290 6.18 -4.63 -13.77
C THR A 290 7.35 -5.32 -14.48
N GLU A 291 7.38 -5.28 -15.81
CA GLU A 291 8.43 -5.88 -16.65
C GLU A 291 8.68 -7.38 -16.33
N GLY A 292 7.61 -8.12 -16.00
CA GLY A 292 7.67 -9.55 -15.71
C GLY A 292 7.98 -9.94 -14.26
N ILE A 293 8.23 -8.98 -13.35
CA ILE A 293 8.43 -9.27 -11.92
C ILE A 293 7.17 -9.94 -11.34
N SER A 294 5.97 -9.45 -11.68
CA SER A 294 4.71 -10.04 -11.20
C SER A 294 4.55 -11.49 -11.63
N SER A 295 4.98 -11.84 -12.86
CA SER A 295 4.95 -13.21 -13.37
C SER A 295 5.87 -14.13 -12.58
N ALA A 296 7.06 -13.66 -12.17
CA ALA A 296 7.98 -14.43 -11.32
C ALA A 296 7.41 -14.70 -9.92
N LEU A 297 6.45 -13.89 -9.48
CA LEU A 297 5.76 -13.99 -8.19
C LEU A 297 4.40 -14.70 -8.28
N ASN A 298 4.03 -15.20 -9.46
CA ASN A 298 2.73 -15.81 -9.75
C ASN A 298 1.53 -14.90 -9.42
N LEU A 299 1.64 -13.60 -9.74
CA LEU A 299 0.56 -12.61 -9.61
C LEU A 299 -0.21 -12.44 -10.91
#